data_AF-A0A257JIU9-F1
#
_entry.id   AF-A0A257JIU9-F1
#
_cell.length_a   1.000
_cell.length_b   1.000
_cell.length_c   1.000
_cell.angle_alpha   90.00
_cell.angle_beta   90.00
_cell.angle_gamma   90.00
#
_symmetry.space_group_name_H-M   'P 1'
#
loop_
_entity.id
_entity.type
_entity.pdbx_description
1 polymer ?
#
loop_
_entity_poly.entity_id
_entity_poly.type
_entity_poly.pdbx_seq_one_letter_code
_entity_poly.pdbx_strand_id
1 'polypeptide(L)'
;MVEEVVDEVVESESALFAPLTNSEDPEGDDAGSAVQPEEPLGTPLKGRLAISSPIPVEDDPFADLQIDRAGAPAGGQAGAWSWKQVLSSLDSKGPNPDNQRIMALLAELDLERAIDDPTLDRLRAMASRSRDQARRGTREAVTNSVKAMRLKLTMDADLRAIVVRFVEARREAAARGRLNGHEARIYLVADAAFEA
;
A
#
# COMPACT_ATOMS: atom_id res chain seq x y z
N MET A 1 19.36 -9.98 65.15
CA MET A 1 20.72 -9.43 64.92
C MET A 1 20.68 -8.77 63.56
N VAL A 2 21.08 -7.50 63.53
CA VAL A 2 20.98 -6.53 62.44
C VAL A 2 22.38 -6.37 61.85
N GLU A 3 22.48 -6.22 60.53
CA GLU A 3 23.54 -5.61 59.68
C GLU A 3 23.06 -5.90 58.23
N GLU A 4 22.65 -5.02 57.31
CA GLU A 4 22.99 -3.66 56.84
C GLU A 4 24.37 -3.46 56.20
N VAL A 5 24.33 -2.76 55.04
CA VAL A 5 25.38 -2.08 54.23
C VAL A 5 26.26 -3.03 53.36
N VAL A 6 26.60 -2.79 52.07
CA VAL A 6 26.87 -1.56 51.30
C VAL A 6 26.66 -1.76 49.78
N ASP A 7 26.26 -0.67 49.11
CA ASP A 7 26.34 -0.34 47.68
C ASP A 7 27.50 -0.93 46.87
N GLU A 8 27.21 -1.28 45.61
CA GLU A 8 28.17 -1.04 44.51
C GLU A 8 27.43 -0.63 43.23
N VAL A 9 27.26 0.69 43.07
CA VAL A 9 26.97 1.35 41.80
C VAL A 9 28.29 1.43 41.02
N VAL A 10 28.43 0.64 39.95
CA VAL A 10 29.48 0.87 38.95
C VAL A 10 28.83 1.39 37.69
N GLU A 11 28.73 2.72 37.63
CA GLU A 11 28.64 3.48 36.40
C GLU A 11 29.86 3.16 35.53
N SER A 12 29.65 2.71 34.31
CA SER A 12 30.68 2.67 33.26
C SER A 12 30.26 3.62 32.15
N GLU A 13 30.31 4.92 32.44
CA GLU A 13 30.38 5.97 31.43
C GLU A 13 31.86 6.20 31.07
N SER A 14 32.31 5.70 29.91
CA SER A 14 33.49 6.25 29.25
C SER A 14 33.53 5.83 27.77
N ALA A 15 33.00 6.68 26.90
CA ALA A 15 33.42 6.74 25.50
C ALA A 15 33.51 8.21 25.07
N LEU A 16 34.61 8.81 25.53
CA LEU A 16 35.21 10.01 24.95
C LEU A 16 35.51 9.77 23.47
N PHE A 17 34.69 10.28 22.56
CA PHE A 17 35.08 10.48 21.16
C PHE A 17 35.30 11.97 20.93
N ALA A 18 36.58 12.34 20.87
CA ALA A 18 37.06 13.64 20.45
C ALA A 18 36.95 13.79 18.91
N PRO A 19 36.93 15.03 18.39
CA PRO A 19 36.48 15.35 17.03
C PRO A 19 37.60 15.16 16.00
N LEU A 20 37.29 14.51 14.87
CA LEU A 20 38.14 14.50 13.68
C LEU A 20 37.77 15.70 12.80
N THR A 21 38.56 16.77 12.92
CA THR A 21 38.65 17.84 11.92
C THR A 21 39.29 17.25 10.67
N ASN A 22 38.55 17.18 9.56
CA ASN A 22 39.15 16.87 8.27
C ASN A 22 39.33 18.18 7.50
N SER A 23 40.59 18.46 7.18
CA SER A 23 41.05 19.61 6.42
C SER A 23 40.51 19.58 4.98
N GLU A 24 39.87 20.66 4.56
CA GLU A 24 39.65 21.01 3.16
C GLU A 24 40.83 21.86 2.67
N ASP A 25 41.39 21.47 1.52
CA ASP A 25 41.95 22.30 0.42
C ASP A 25 42.85 21.41 -0.48
N PRO A 26 42.77 21.53 -1.82
CA PRO A 26 43.28 22.72 -2.51
C PRO A 26 42.44 23.29 -3.67
N GLU A 27 42.42 24.63 -3.72
CA GLU A 27 42.21 25.49 -4.89
C GLU A 27 43.37 25.42 -5.91
N GLY A 28 43.05 25.73 -7.18
CA GLY A 28 43.98 26.12 -8.26
C GLY A 28 44.22 25.01 -9.30
N ASP A 29 44.11 25.22 -10.62
CA ASP A 29 44.02 26.45 -11.38
C ASP A 29 43.58 26.13 -12.84
N ASP A 30 43.13 27.19 -13.50
CA ASP A 30 42.55 27.30 -14.85
C ASP A 30 43.54 27.00 -16.00
N ALA A 31 43.04 26.44 -17.12
CA ALA A 31 43.54 26.71 -18.47
C ALA A 31 42.63 26.06 -19.54
N GLY A 32 41.90 26.91 -20.25
CA GLY A 32 40.97 26.51 -21.30
C GLY A 32 41.57 26.09 -22.64
N SER A 33 40.70 25.55 -23.49
CA SER A 33 40.82 25.63 -24.94
C SER A 33 39.42 25.75 -25.55
N ALA A 34 39.14 26.92 -26.13
CA ALA A 34 37.97 27.20 -26.94
C ALA A 34 38.34 27.04 -28.43
N VAL A 35 37.47 26.42 -29.24
CA VAL A 35 36.98 26.91 -30.55
C VAL A 35 35.67 26.15 -30.90
N GLN A 36 34.69 26.93 -31.38
CA GLN A 36 33.26 26.70 -31.68
C GLN A 36 32.99 25.88 -32.99
N PRO A 37 31.82 26.03 -33.68
CA PRO A 37 30.45 25.56 -33.38
C PRO A 37 29.82 24.78 -34.56
N GLU A 38 28.81 23.95 -34.34
CA GLU A 38 27.84 23.57 -35.40
C GLU A 38 26.45 23.37 -34.76
N GLU A 39 25.56 24.35 -34.95
CA GLU A 39 24.10 24.21 -35.02
C GLU A 39 23.71 24.57 -36.47
N PRO A 40 22.51 24.29 -37.04
CA PRO A 40 21.22 24.04 -36.35
C PRO A 40 20.30 23.00 -37.04
N LEU A 41 19.17 22.64 -36.40
CA LEU A 41 17.84 22.37 -37.01
C LEU A 41 16.89 21.90 -35.88
N GLY A 42 16.13 22.81 -35.27
CA GLY A 42 14.73 23.06 -35.67
C GLY A 42 13.80 22.00 -35.05
N THR A 43 13.07 22.25 -33.98
CA THR A 43 11.86 23.08 -34.01
C THR A 43 11.28 23.21 -32.59
N PRO A 44 10.66 24.35 -32.23
CA PRO A 44 9.90 24.46 -31.00
C PRO A 44 8.55 23.74 -31.18
N LEU A 45 8.24 22.74 -30.33
CA LEU A 45 6.89 22.20 -30.21
C LEU A 45 6.00 23.23 -29.48
N LYS A 46 5.75 24.38 -30.12
CA LYS A 46 4.61 25.26 -29.84
C LYS A 46 3.47 24.88 -30.78
N GLY A 47 2.93 23.69 -30.56
CA GLY A 47 1.68 23.25 -31.16
C GLY A 47 0.64 23.11 -30.07
N ARG A 48 -0.31 24.04 -30.00
CA ARG A 48 -1.60 23.78 -29.36
C ARG A 48 -2.18 22.55 -30.05
N LEU A 49 -2.18 21.39 -29.38
CA LEU A 49 -2.98 20.26 -29.81
C LEU A 49 -4.45 20.66 -29.63
N ALA A 50 -5.02 21.25 -30.67
CA ALA A 50 -6.46 21.36 -30.81
C ALA A 50 -7.00 19.93 -30.96
N ILE A 51 -7.45 19.35 -29.85
CA ILE A 51 -8.24 18.11 -29.86
C ILE A 51 -9.63 18.51 -30.37
N SER A 52 -9.75 18.78 -31.66
CA SER A 52 -11.03 18.99 -32.31
C SER A 52 -11.03 18.35 -33.70
N SER A 53 -11.02 17.03 -33.72
CA SER A 53 -11.69 16.30 -34.80
C SER A 53 -12.17 14.96 -34.26
N PRO A 54 -13.46 14.62 -34.38
CA PRO A 54 -13.88 13.25 -34.17
C PRO A 54 -13.18 12.39 -35.21
N ILE A 55 -12.50 11.34 -34.75
CA ILE A 55 -11.84 10.35 -35.62
C ILE A 55 -12.96 9.70 -36.46
N PRO A 56 -12.90 9.74 -37.79
CA PRO A 56 -13.87 9.03 -38.63
C PRO A 56 -13.81 7.54 -38.32
N VAL A 57 -14.99 6.94 -38.17
CA VAL A 57 -15.26 5.58 -37.66
C VAL A 57 -14.70 4.46 -38.55
N GLU A 58 -14.08 4.80 -39.68
CA GLU A 58 -13.60 3.84 -40.67
C GLU A 58 -12.20 3.28 -40.36
N ASP A 59 -11.45 3.86 -39.40
CA ASP A 59 -10.12 3.40 -38.98
C ASP A 59 -10.08 2.89 -37.52
N ASP A 60 -11.21 2.43 -36.97
CA ASP A 60 -11.21 1.76 -35.66
C ASP A 60 -10.98 0.24 -35.83
N PRO A 61 -9.77 -0.28 -35.52
CA PRO A 61 -9.46 -1.70 -35.67
C PRO A 61 -10.28 -2.62 -34.74
N PHE A 62 -11.13 -2.05 -33.87
CA PHE A 62 -12.00 -2.78 -32.96
C PHE A 62 -13.49 -2.72 -33.33
N ALA A 63 -13.87 -2.03 -34.40
CA ALA A 63 -15.27 -1.91 -34.84
C ALA A 63 -15.88 -3.28 -35.21
N ASP A 64 -15.06 -4.19 -35.74
CA ASP A 64 -15.51 -5.50 -36.23
C ASP A 64 -15.39 -6.63 -35.18
N LEU A 65 -14.82 -6.36 -34.00
CA LEU A 65 -14.67 -7.37 -32.94
C LEU A 65 -15.97 -7.47 -32.12
N GLN A 66 -17.02 -8.00 -32.75
CA GLN A 66 -18.28 -8.37 -32.10
C GLN A 66 -18.10 -9.69 -31.34
N ILE A 67 -18.31 -9.66 -30.02
CA ILE A 67 -18.23 -10.86 -29.18
C ILE A 67 -19.53 -11.65 -29.32
N ASP A 68 -19.44 -12.90 -29.79
CA ASP A 68 -20.60 -13.73 -30.07
C ASP A 68 -21.23 -14.34 -28.78
N ARG A 69 -22.41 -13.81 -28.46
CA ARG A 69 -23.62 -14.30 -27.77
C ARG A 69 -23.65 -15.45 -26.74
N ALA A 70 -22.56 -16.01 -26.24
CA ALA A 70 -22.66 -17.16 -25.30
C ALA A 70 -22.62 -16.83 -23.79
N GLY A 71 -22.41 -15.56 -23.38
CA GLY A 71 -22.15 -15.25 -21.96
C GLY A 71 -22.51 -13.85 -21.46
N ALA A 72 -23.58 -13.22 -21.98
CA ALA A 72 -23.96 -11.87 -21.56
C ALA A 72 -24.74 -11.85 -20.21
N PRO A 73 -24.47 -10.89 -19.30
CA PRO A 73 -25.25 -10.70 -18.09
C PRO A 73 -26.71 -10.30 -18.37
N ALA A 74 -27.62 -10.75 -17.50
CA ALA A 74 -29.06 -10.65 -17.67
C ALA A 74 -29.55 -9.18 -17.73
N GLY A 75 -30.09 -8.75 -18.88
CA GLY A 75 -30.82 -7.49 -19.01
C GLY A 75 -30.49 -6.59 -20.21
N GLY A 76 -29.49 -6.93 -21.03
CA GLY A 76 -29.15 -6.14 -22.24
C GLY A 76 -30.00 -6.50 -23.46
N GLN A 77 -30.38 -5.51 -24.28
CA GLN A 77 -31.01 -5.74 -25.58
C GLN A 77 -30.16 -6.67 -26.45
N ALA A 78 -30.83 -7.59 -27.15
CA ALA A 78 -30.21 -8.53 -28.07
C ALA A 78 -29.61 -7.82 -29.30
N GLY A 79 -28.34 -7.42 -29.20
CA GLY A 79 -27.50 -6.86 -30.26
C GLY A 79 -26.03 -6.97 -29.87
N ALA A 80 -25.10 -6.83 -30.81
CA ALA A 80 -23.66 -6.94 -30.56
C ALA A 80 -23.20 -5.94 -29.48
N TRP A 81 -22.50 -6.42 -28.46
CA TRP A 81 -21.96 -5.56 -27.41
C TRP A 81 -20.64 -4.99 -27.88
N SER A 82 -20.52 -3.67 -27.88
CA SER A 82 -19.22 -3.03 -28.08
C SER A 82 -18.30 -3.35 -26.91
N TRP A 83 -16.99 -3.49 -27.15
CA TRP A 83 -15.99 -3.65 -26.08
C TRP A 83 -16.09 -2.57 -25.01
N LYS A 84 -16.46 -1.34 -25.39
CA LYS A 84 -16.72 -0.24 -24.45
C LYS A 84 -17.88 -0.55 -23.50
N GLN A 85 -18.97 -1.14 -24.00
CA GLN A 85 -20.10 -1.58 -23.18
C GLN A 85 -19.72 -2.76 -22.27
N VAL A 86 -18.96 -3.73 -22.78
CA VAL A 86 -18.42 -4.84 -22.00
C VAL A 86 -17.55 -4.32 -20.85
N LEU A 87 -16.60 -3.42 -21.13
CA LEU A 87 -15.74 -2.81 -20.12
C LEU A 87 -16.54 -1.97 -19.12
N SER A 88 -17.53 -1.20 -19.57
CA SER A 88 -18.40 -0.44 -18.66
C SER A 88 -19.29 -1.33 -17.78
N SER A 89 -19.69 -2.50 -18.25
CA SER A 89 -20.45 -3.49 -17.47
C SER A 89 -19.56 -4.27 -16.48
N LEU A 90 -18.26 -4.37 -16.78
CA LEU A 90 -17.26 -4.88 -15.82
C LEU A 90 -16.93 -3.84 -14.75
N ASP A 91 -17.08 -2.55 -15.07
CA ASP A 91 -16.87 -1.43 -14.15
C ASP A 91 -18.11 -1.10 -13.29
N SER A 92 -19.29 -1.58 -13.68
CA SER A 92 -20.46 -1.66 -12.78
C SER A 92 -20.27 -2.77 -11.74
N LYS A 93 -19.21 -2.69 -10.96
CA LYS A 93 -19.01 -3.54 -9.80
C LYS A 93 -20.04 -3.13 -8.75
N GLY A 94 -21.13 -3.89 -8.69
CA GLY A 94 -21.88 -4.01 -7.44
C GLY A 94 -20.92 -4.25 -6.27
N PRO A 95 -21.31 -3.92 -5.03
CA PRO A 95 -20.39 -3.99 -3.92
C PRO A 95 -19.79 -5.39 -3.83
N ASN A 96 -18.46 -5.47 -3.88
CA ASN A 96 -17.76 -6.75 -3.88
C ASN A 96 -18.11 -7.49 -2.57
N PRO A 97 -18.78 -8.65 -2.64
CA PRO A 97 -19.23 -9.37 -1.45
C PRO A 97 -18.05 -9.77 -0.54
N ASP A 98 -16.89 -10.07 -1.12
CA ASP A 98 -15.66 -10.34 -0.36
C ASP A 98 -15.26 -9.11 0.47
N ASN A 99 -15.32 -7.93 -0.14
CA ASN A 99 -14.95 -6.69 0.55
C ASN A 99 -15.95 -6.32 1.65
N GLN A 100 -17.24 -6.56 1.43
CA GLN A 100 -18.25 -6.40 2.48
C GLN A 100 -17.98 -7.33 3.66
N ARG A 101 -17.67 -8.60 3.39
CA ARG A 101 -17.36 -9.59 4.42
C ARG A 101 -16.09 -9.24 5.19
N ILE A 102 -15.07 -8.72 4.51
CA ILE A 102 -13.85 -8.21 5.17
C ILE A 102 -14.18 -7.00 6.04
N MET A 103 -14.94 -6.04 5.53
CA MET A 103 -15.30 -4.84 6.28
C MET A 103 -16.21 -5.15 7.48
N ALA A 104 -17.02 -6.21 7.42
CA ALA A 104 -17.81 -6.69 8.55
C ALA A 104 -16.93 -7.09 9.75
N LEU A 105 -15.67 -7.51 9.53
CA LEU A 105 -14.73 -7.84 10.60
C LEU A 105 -14.41 -6.65 11.52
N LEU A 106 -14.58 -5.40 11.07
CA LEU A 106 -14.45 -4.22 11.94
C LEU A 106 -15.44 -4.27 13.09
N ALA A 107 -16.72 -4.45 12.77
CA ALA A 107 -17.78 -4.49 13.76
C ALA A 107 -17.75 -5.80 14.55
N GLU A 108 -17.54 -6.93 13.88
CA GLU A 108 -17.57 -8.25 14.52
C GLU A 108 -16.45 -8.47 15.55
N LEU A 109 -15.31 -7.79 15.40
CA LEU A 109 -14.17 -7.87 16.31
C LEU A 109 -13.99 -6.59 17.15
N ASP A 110 -14.94 -5.65 17.05
CA ASP A 110 -14.95 -4.35 17.72
C ASP A 110 -13.60 -3.59 17.56
N LEU A 111 -13.05 -3.60 16.33
CA LEU A 111 -11.70 -3.10 16.06
C LEU A 111 -11.58 -1.58 16.22
N GLU A 112 -12.66 -0.84 16.03
CA GLU A 112 -12.70 0.61 16.22
C GLU A 112 -12.51 0.99 17.68
N ARG A 113 -13.07 0.19 18.59
CA ARG A 113 -12.86 0.36 20.04
C ARG A 113 -11.53 -0.21 20.50
N ALA A 114 -11.10 -1.33 19.93
CA ALA A 114 -9.86 -1.99 20.32
C ALA A 114 -8.60 -1.25 19.84
N ILE A 115 -8.69 -0.49 18.74
CA ILE A 115 -7.59 0.26 18.14
C ILE A 115 -8.00 1.71 17.96
N ASP A 116 -7.66 2.53 18.94
CA ASP A 116 -7.79 3.99 18.83
C ASP A 116 -6.84 4.56 17.76
N ASP A 117 -7.13 5.78 17.31
CA ASP A 117 -6.35 6.44 16.26
C ASP A 117 -4.84 6.57 16.58
N PRO A 118 -4.40 6.93 17.81
CA PRO A 118 -2.96 7.01 18.09
C PRO A 118 -2.27 5.63 18.06
N THR A 119 -2.94 4.57 18.54
CA THR A 119 -2.39 3.21 18.41
C THR A 119 -2.32 2.79 16.95
N LEU A 120 -3.37 3.09 16.17
CA LEU A 120 -3.39 2.80 14.74
C LEU A 120 -2.22 3.46 14.01
N ASP A 121 -1.96 4.74 14.26
CA ASP A 121 -0.88 5.48 13.62
C ASP A 121 0.50 4.96 14.03
N ARG A 122 0.67 4.58 15.31
CA ARG A 122 1.90 3.90 15.77
C ARG A 122 2.12 2.58 15.06
N LEU A 123 1.08 1.75 14.93
CA LEU A 123 1.16 0.45 14.25
C LEU A 123 1.45 0.62 12.75
N ARG A 124 0.82 1.61 12.09
CA ARG A 124 1.10 1.97 10.69
C ARG A 124 2.54 2.43 10.47
N ALA A 125 3.05 3.26 11.37
CA ALA A 125 4.44 3.71 11.31
C ALA A 125 5.43 2.55 11.50
N MET A 126 5.07 1.51 12.27
CA MET A 126 5.86 0.27 12.30
C MET A 126 5.73 -0.51 11.00
N ALA A 127 4.52 -0.62 10.43
CA ALA A 127 4.27 -1.37 9.20
C ALA A 127 5.02 -0.81 7.98
N SER A 128 5.26 0.50 7.94
CA SER A 128 6.06 1.13 6.88
C SER A 128 7.56 0.83 7.00
N ARG A 129 8.07 0.58 8.20
CA ARG A 129 9.49 0.27 8.46
C ARG A 129 9.78 -1.23 8.41
N SER A 130 8.95 -2.03 9.08
CA SER A 130 9.11 -3.47 9.19
C SER A 130 7.77 -4.13 9.46
N ARG A 131 7.40 -5.06 8.56
CA ARG A 131 6.19 -5.87 8.70
C ARG A 131 6.23 -6.71 9.99
N ASP A 132 7.38 -7.31 10.30
CA ASP A 132 7.52 -8.19 11.47
C ASP A 132 7.41 -7.39 12.77
N GLN A 133 7.96 -6.17 12.80
CA GLN A 133 7.80 -5.27 13.94
C GLN A 133 6.34 -4.87 14.12
N ALA A 134 5.63 -4.55 13.03
CA ALA A 134 4.21 -4.25 13.07
C ALA A 134 3.38 -5.43 13.59
N ARG A 135 3.65 -6.65 13.10
CA ARG A 135 2.97 -7.87 13.58
C ARG A 135 3.16 -8.10 15.07
N ARG A 136 4.39 -7.97 15.58
CA ARG A 136 4.67 -8.08 17.02
C ARG A 136 3.96 -6.99 17.81
N GLY A 137 4.09 -5.74 17.38
CA GLY A 137 3.42 -4.61 18.03
C GLY A 137 1.89 -4.72 18.03
N THR A 138 1.29 -5.23 16.94
CA THR A 138 -0.16 -5.48 16.88
C THR A 138 -0.58 -6.61 17.80
N ARG A 139 0.21 -7.68 17.92
CA ARG A 139 -0.05 -8.78 18.89
C ARG A 139 -0.01 -8.30 20.33
N GLU A 140 0.92 -7.42 20.66
CA GLU A 140 1.06 -6.83 22.00
C GLU A 140 -0.05 -5.82 22.30
N ALA A 141 -0.37 -4.92 21.37
CA ALA A 141 -1.38 -3.88 21.57
C ALA A 141 -2.81 -4.43 21.57
N VAL A 142 -3.10 -5.43 20.73
CA VAL A 142 -4.49 -5.87 20.44
C VAL A 142 -4.62 -7.39 20.53
N THR A 143 -4.04 -7.99 21.57
CA THR A 143 -3.94 -9.45 21.74
C THR A 143 -5.29 -10.18 21.60
N ASN A 144 -6.36 -9.64 22.20
CA ASN A 144 -7.67 -10.27 22.19
C ASN A 144 -8.28 -10.30 20.78
N SER A 145 -8.18 -9.20 20.02
CA SER A 145 -8.69 -9.13 18.65
C SER A 145 -7.88 -10.03 17.70
N VAL A 146 -6.57 -10.14 17.88
CA VAL A 146 -5.73 -11.08 17.09
C VAL A 146 -6.11 -12.53 17.40
N LYS A 147 -6.34 -12.89 18.67
CA LYS A 147 -6.80 -14.24 19.05
C LYS A 147 -8.18 -14.55 18.46
N ALA A 148 -9.11 -13.60 18.53
CA ALA A 148 -10.46 -13.75 17.97
C ALA A 148 -10.42 -13.89 16.43
N MET A 149 -9.61 -13.08 15.75
CA MET A 149 -9.36 -13.18 14.32
C MET A 149 -8.81 -14.57 13.97
N ARG A 150 -7.78 -15.03 14.69
CA ARG A 150 -7.19 -16.36 14.46
C ARG A 150 -8.22 -17.48 14.63
N LEU A 151 -9.03 -17.44 15.69
CA LEU A 151 -10.10 -18.40 15.91
C LEU A 151 -11.09 -18.40 14.73
N LYS A 152 -11.54 -17.23 14.28
CA LYS A 152 -12.42 -17.12 13.11
C LYS A 152 -11.82 -17.73 11.84
N LEU A 153 -10.57 -17.37 11.54
CA LEU A 153 -9.87 -17.89 10.36
C LEU A 153 -9.63 -19.41 10.42
N THR A 154 -9.61 -20.00 11.63
CA THR A 154 -9.56 -21.47 11.78
C THR A 154 -10.92 -22.13 11.63
N MET A 155 -12.02 -21.45 11.97
CA MET A 155 -13.38 -22.00 11.88
C MET A 155 -13.98 -21.85 10.47
N ASP A 156 -13.56 -20.83 9.72
CA ASP A 156 -14.11 -20.49 8.41
C ASP A 156 -13.00 -20.42 7.35
N ALA A 157 -12.89 -21.48 6.55
CA ALA A 157 -11.86 -21.63 5.53
C ALA A 157 -12.04 -20.65 4.36
N ASP A 158 -13.29 -20.31 4.02
CA ASP A 158 -13.60 -19.37 2.94
C ASP A 158 -13.20 -17.94 3.36
N LEU A 159 -13.54 -17.55 4.59
CA LEU A 159 -13.11 -16.28 5.15
C LEU A 159 -11.57 -16.21 5.19
N ARG A 160 -10.90 -17.31 5.56
CA ARG A 160 -9.43 -17.36 5.55
C ARG A 160 -8.87 -17.08 4.16
N ALA A 161 -9.38 -17.71 3.11
CA ALA A 161 -8.92 -17.47 1.74
C ALA A 161 -9.14 -16.01 1.31
N ILE A 162 -10.29 -15.42 1.66
CA ILE A 162 -10.61 -14.01 1.38
C ILE A 162 -9.63 -13.08 2.10
N VAL A 163 -9.38 -13.31 3.39
CA VAL A 163 -8.51 -12.45 4.21
C VAL A 163 -7.03 -12.58 3.78
N VAL A 164 -6.57 -13.76 3.36
CA VAL A 164 -5.23 -13.92 2.76
C VAL A 164 -5.08 -13.06 1.51
N ARG A 165 -6.03 -13.18 0.56
CA ARG A 165 -6.04 -12.35 -0.66
C ARG A 165 -6.10 -10.85 -0.34
N PHE A 166 -6.85 -10.47 0.68
CA PHE A 166 -6.91 -9.10 1.17
C PHE A 166 -5.55 -8.61 1.66
N VAL A 167 -4.90 -9.33 2.57
CA VAL A 167 -3.60 -8.95 3.13
C VAL A 167 -2.55 -8.86 2.02
N GLU A 168 -2.51 -9.82 1.10
CA GLU A 168 -1.58 -9.81 -0.03
C GLU A 168 -1.79 -8.59 -0.95
N ALA A 169 -3.04 -8.30 -1.32
CA ALA A 169 -3.36 -7.16 -2.18
C ALA A 169 -3.10 -5.80 -1.52
N ARG A 170 -3.14 -5.71 -0.18
CA ARG A 170 -2.94 -4.45 0.57
C ARG A 170 -1.52 -4.29 1.12
N ARG A 171 -0.66 -5.30 0.98
CA ARG A 171 0.71 -5.31 1.53
C ARG A 171 1.50 -4.09 1.11
N GLU A 172 1.46 -3.75 -0.17
CA GLU A 172 2.21 -2.63 -0.73
C GLU A 172 1.65 -1.27 -0.27
N ALA A 173 0.33 -1.15 -0.19
CA ALA A 173 -0.33 0.05 0.33
C ALA A 173 -0.04 0.24 1.84
N ALA A 174 0.01 -0.85 2.61
CA ALA A 174 0.38 -0.82 4.02
C ALA A 174 1.82 -0.34 4.23
N ALA A 175 2.77 -0.85 3.45
CA ALA A 175 4.17 -0.44 3.51
C ALA A 175 4.33 1.06 3.17
N ARG A 176 3.47 1.60 2.30
CA ARG A 176 3.46 3.03 1.96
C ARG A 176 2.56 3.89 2.85
N GLY A 177 1.89 3.31 3.87
CA GLY A 177 0.98 4.03 4.74
C GLY A 177 -0.27 4.59 4.04
N ARG A 178 -0.69 4.01 2.92
CA ARG A 178 -1.82 4.49 2.09
C ARG A 178 -3.17 3.83 2.41
N LEU A 179 -3.23 3.02 3.47
CA LEU A 179 -4.48 2.34 3.85
C LEU A 179 -5.40 3.26 4.64
N ASN A 180 -6.69 3.19 4.34
CA ASN A 180 -7.73 3.88 5.10
C ASN A 180 -7.76 3.44 6.56
N GLY A 181 -8.35 4.25 7.46
CA GLY A 181 -8.49 3.94 8.90
C GLY A 181 -8.98 2.52 9.17
N HIS A 182 -10.09 2.20 8.54
CA HIS A 182 -10.81 0.94 8.71
C HIS A 182 -10.03 -0.25 8.10
N GLU A 183 -9.53 -0.08 6.89
CA GLU A 183 -8.76 -1.11 6.19
C GLU A 183 -7.43 -1.40 6.90
N ALA A 184 -6.77 -0.37 7.44
CA ALA A 184 -5.53 -0.53 8.17
C ALA A 184 -5.73 -1.34 9.46
N ARG A 185 -6.81 -1.08 10.22
CA ARG A 185 -7.17 -1.86 11.42
C ARG A 185 -7.33 -3.35 11.08
N ILE A 186 -8.11 -3.68 10.06
CA ILE A 186 -8.32 -5.07 9.63
C ILE A 186 -7.00 -5.67 9.14
N TYR A 187 -6.27 -4.96 8.29
CA TYR A 187 -5.01 -5.43 7.71
C TYR A 187 -4.00 -5.79 8.80
N LEU A 188 -3.79 -4.92 9.79
CA LEU A 188 -2.82 -5.15 10.86
C LEU A 188 -3.17 -6.37 11.70
N VAL A 189 -4.43 -6.50 12.12
CA VAL A 189 -4.90 -7.64 12.92
C VAL A 189 -4.86 -8.94 12.12
N ALA A 190 -5.27 -8.91 10.85
CA ALA A 190 -5.23 -10.07 9.97
C ALA A 190 -3.79 -10.54 9.69
N ASP A 191 -2.88 -9.61 9.37
CA ASP A 191 -1.48 -9.94 9.09
C ASP A 191 -0.77 -10.51 10.33
N ALA A 192 -1.08 -9.98 11.51
CA ALA A 192 -0.60 -10.49 12.78
C ALA A 192 -1.19 -11.86 13.16
N ALA A 193 -2.39 -12.19 12.70
CA ALA A 193 -3.05 -13.47 12.98
C ALA A 193 -2.51 -14.63 12.13
N PHE A 194 -1.91 -14.33 10.97
CA PHE A 194 -1.33 -15.35 10.08
C PHE A 194 0.07 -15.83 10.48
N GLU A 195 0.81 -15.06 11.27
CA GLU A 195 2.14 -15.42 11.73
C GLU A 195 2.05 -16.19 13.06
N ALA A 196 2.32 -17.50 13.01
CA ALA A 196 2.48 -18.37 14.17
C ALA A 196 3.72 -19.24 13.99
#